data_AF-A0A5D3GHC9-F1
#
_entry.id   AF-A0A5D3GHC9-F1
#
_cell.length_a   1.000
_cell.length_b   1.000
_cell.length_c   1.000
_cell.angle_alpha   90.00
_cell.angle_beta   90.00
_cell.angle_gamma   90.00
#
_symmetry.space_group_name_H-M   'P 1'
#
loop_
_entity.id
_entity.type
_entity.pdbx_description
1 polymer ?
#
loop_
_entity_poly.entity_id
_entity_poly.type
_entity_poly.pdbx_seq_one_letter_code
_entity_poly.pdbx_strand_id
1 'polypeptide(L)'
;MNTRHVIELSPSGKTFETGDELLLDAMLASGLAVPFSCRRGACGSCKVVVAAGEYRAKRLAPDAPAPCYPLAANEMLLCQSHACTDMRLEIPGWSLDTPALVVGAQVIGKRALGPDVIELMLKPDTPLKVRAGQYLKFHLADGDTRCFSVANLPTEEEGRLVFQIRRVRGGYFSEGVLDGLAVGARMQLEGPFGACTWQDDDAAPVVLFATGTGYAGIKPILLTALKRNVEVTLYWGGAQSTDFYDGAFLDESMLEHPRFRWHSVRSSEGRVQEVALSHGHHWEATQVYACGNGPMLSQVRAHCVEAGLPSHRFVAEAFVASGRSSAQAVSLSFDPIWEKVGPRYSLDGMLAAREKSIRALAAIASRLTVGMTTGEALEMAAQQLTAMGASHTWHPTYIRFGPDTIRPSREGVDRQRKLRASDIVVVDLGPVWDGYEGDYGDTFIFGELPLHLACRTALHEVFDETRQAWLRGLTGRELYDFAEQSAVSKGWRLARNLAGHRLADFPHALFESKELADLEIPPSEMAWVLEIQLCHPTEPVGGFFEDMLMLQA
;
A
#
# COMPACT_ATOMS: atom_id res chain seq x y z
N MET A 1 -6.00 -35.18 -0.66
CA MET A 1 -7.31 -34.87 -0.04
C MET A 1 -7.13 -33.53 0.64
N ASN A 2 -7.82 -32.47 0.20
CA ASN A 2 -7.77 -31.18 0.90
C ASN A 2 -8.52 -31.35 2.21
N THR A 3 -7.78 -31.51 3.30
CA THR A 3 -8.35 -31.50 4.65
C THR A 3 -8.97 -30.14 4.86
N ARG A 4 -10.30 -30.10 5.02
CA ARG A 4 -11.02 -28.89 5.43
C ARG A 4 -11.18 -28.89 6.93
N HIS A 5 -11.10 -27.70 7.52
CA HIS A 5 -11.29 -27.46 8.93
C HIS A 5 -12.48 -26.54 9.16
N VAL A 6 -13.21 -26.77 10.25
CA VAL A 6 -14.33 -25.93 10.68
C VAL A 6 -13.85 -24.98 11.78
N ILE A 7 -14.11 -23.70 11.58
CA ILE A 7 -13.71 -22.64 12.51
C ILE A 7 -14.97 -22.04 13.13
N GLU A 8 -15.10 -22.12 14.45
CA GLU A 8 -16.19 -21.55 15.22
C GLU A 8 -15.78 -20.20 15.84
N LEU A 9 -16.64 -19.18 15.71
CA LEU A 9 -16.41 -17.83 16.19
C LEU A 9 -17.26 -17.53 17.43
N SER A 10 -16.61 -17.25 18.56
CA SER A 10 -17.24 -16.84 19.81
C SER A 10 -17.24 -15.31 19.97
N PRO A 11 -18.32 -14.68 20.46
CA PRO A 11 -19.53 -15.29 21.03
C PRO A 11 -20.68 -15.55 20.04
N SER A 12 -20.54 -15.23 18.76
CA SER A 12 -21.65 -15.29 17.79
C SER A 12 -22.12 -16.71 17.48
N GLY A 13 -21.27 -17.72 17.69
CA GLY A 13 -21.53 -19.12 17.34
C GLY A 13 -21.50 -19.39 15.83
N LYS A 14 -21.14 -18.40 15.01
CA LYS A 14 -21.03 -18.56 13.54
C LYS A 14 -19.82 -19.41 13.19
N THR A 15 -19.94 -20.19 12.12
CA THR A 15 -18.88 -21.08 11.64
C THR A 15 -18.52 -20.80 10.19
N PHE A 16 -17.26 -21.05 9.82
CA PHE A 16 -16.83 -21.11 8.41
C PHE A 16 -15.89 -22.28 8.17
N GLU A 17 -15.83 -22.75 6.92
CA GLU A 17 -14.89 -23.79 6.49
C GLU A 17 -13.64 -23.17 5.86
N THR A 18 -12.49 -23.79 6.09
CA THR A 18 -11.22 -23.39 5.49
C THR A 18 -10.45 -24.61 4.99
N GLY A 19 -9.83 -24.50 3.83
CA GLY A 19 -8.76 -25.40 3.39
C GLY A 19 -7.39 -24.87 3.83
N ASP A 20 -6.45 -24.82 2.87
CA ASP A 20 -5.10 -24.29 3.06
C ASP A 20 -5.00 -22.77 2.79
N GLU A 21 -6.12 -22.07 2.57
CA GLU A 21 -6.09 -20.60 2.46
C GLU A 21 -5.86 -19.92 3.83
N LEU A 22 -5.61 -18.62 3.81
CA LEU A 22 -5.52 -17.84 5.05
C LEU A 22 -6.90 -17.75 5.70
N LEU A 23 -6.94 -17.82 7.03
CA LEU A 23 -8.19 -17.74 7.80
C LEU A 23 -8.98 -16.46 7.51
N LEU A 24 -8.29 -15.34 7.22
CA LEU A 24 -8.96 -14.11 6.79
C LEU A 24 -9.71 -14.30 5.47
N ASP A 25 -9.09 -14.94 4.48
CA ASP A 25 -9.67 -15.11 3.15
C ASP A 25 -10.83 -16.11 3.18
N ALA A 26 -10.69 -17.22 3.92
CA ALA A 26 -11.76 -18.21 4.12
C ALA A 26 -12.99 -17.58 4.80
N MET A 27 -12.76 -16.76 5.83
CA MET A 27 -13.82 -16.06 6.55
C MET A 27 -14.57 -15.07 5.65
N LEU A 28 -13.84 -14.28 4.85
CA LEU A 28 -14.42 -13.35 3.88
C LEU A 28 -15.20 -14.07 2.76
N ALA A 29 -14.64 -15.16 2.22
CA ALA A 29 -15.29 -15.97 1.20
C ALA A 29 -16.60 -16.60 1.68
N SER A 30 -16.71 -16.85 2.98
CA SER A 30 -17.92 -17.35 3.64
C SER A 30 -18.95 -16.24 3.94
N GLY A 31 -18.68 -14.99 3.52
CA GLY A 31 -19.57 -13.85 3.73
C GLY A 31 -19.59 -13.31 5.17
N LEU A 32 -18.65 -13.74 6.02
CA LEU A 32 -18.54 -13.27 7.39
C LEU A 32 -17.72 -11.99 7.46
N ALA A 33 -18.25 -10.98 8.17
CA ALA A 33 -17.58 -9.70 8.34
C ALA A 33 -16.38 -9.82 9.27
N VAL A 34 -15.23 -9.32 8.83
CA VAL A 34 -13.98 -9.27 9.61
C VAL A 34 -13.26 -7.96 9.34
N PRO A 35 -12.84 -7.22 10.38
CA PRO A 35 -12.05 -6.01 10.21
C PRO A 35 -10.62 -6.37 9.76
N PHE A 36 -10.19 -5.84 8.62
CA PHE A 36 -8.81 -5.93 8.16
C PHE A 36 -8.44 -4.63 7.43
N SER A 37 -7.16 -4.23 7.54
CA SER A 37 -6.64 -3.02 6.88
C SER A 37 -5.38 -3.30 6.08
N CYS A 38 -4.37 -3.97 6.66
CA CYS A 38 -3.06 -4.10 6.01
C CYS A 38 -2.79 -5.43 5.27
N ARG A 39 -3.49 -6.52 5.61
CA ARG A 39 -3.22 -7.92 5.19
C ARG A 39 -1.77 -8.44 5.36
N ARG A 40 -0.89 -7.66 5.99
CA ARG A 40 0.55 -7.94 6.18
C ARG A 40 0.94 -8.10 7.64
N GLY A 41 -0.04 -8.24 8.53
CA GLY A 41 0.19 -8.45 9.96
C GLY A 41 0.76 -7.24 10.70
N ALA A 42 0.54 -6.03 10.19
CA ALA A 42 1.03 -4.77 10.78
C ALA A 42 -0.03 -4.00 11.58
N CYS A 43 -1.31 -4.07 11.20
CA CYS A 43 -2.39 -3.28 11.82
C CYS A 43 -3.12 -4.00 12.95
N GLY A 44 -3.10 -5.34 12.96
CA GLY A 44 -3.79 -6.16 13.96
C GLY A 44 -5.32 -6.10 13.98
N SER A 45 -5.96 -5.43 13.01
CA SER A 45 -7.43 -5.34 12.98
C SER A 45 -8.10 -6.71 12.95
N CYS A 46 -7.49 -7.70 12.30
CA CYS A 46 -8.01 -9.07 12.19
C CYS A 46 -7.54 -9.99 13.33
N LYS A 47 -7.19 -9.42 14.49
CA LYS A 47 -6.75 -10.16 15.67
C LYS A 47 -7.91 -10.93 16.28
N VAL A 48 -7.61 -12.17 16.68
CA VAL A 48 -8.49 -13.07 17.41
C VAL A 48 -7.72 -13.79 18.51
N VAL A 49 -8.44 -14.29 19.52
CA VAL A 49 -7.90 -15.16 20.55
C VAL A 49 -8.22 -16.61 20.16
N VAL A 50 -7.23 -17.49 20.26
CA VAL A 50 -7.37 -18.93 20.03
C VAL A 50 -7.83 -19.59 21.33
N ALA A 51 -9.10 -20.01 21.37
CA ALA A 51 -9.67 -20.73 22.50
C ALA A 51 -9.42 -22.24 22.39
N ALA A 52 -9.41 -22.79 21.18
CA ALA A 52 -9.07 -24.19 20.91
C ALA A 52 -8.58 -24.39 19.47
N GLY A 53 -7.78 -25.44 19.25
CA GLY A 53 -7.28 -25.86 17.95
C GLY A 53 -5.87 -25.36 17.63
N GLU A 54 -5.32 -25.82 16.51
CA GLU A 54 -3.95 -25.54 16.07
C GLU A 54 -3.93 -24.76 14.76
N TYR A 55 -2.96 -23.86 14.62
CA TYR A 55 -2.73 -23.06 13.42
C TYR A 55 -1.24 -23.01 13.09
N ARG A 56 -0.94 -22.66 11.84
CA ARG A 56 0.42 -22.35 11.40
C ARG A 56 0.48 -20.93 10.83
N ALA A 57 1.60 -20.27 11.06
CA ALA A 57 1.86 -18.97 10.46
C ALA A 57 1.96 -19.07 8.94
N LYS A 58 1.52 -18.03 8.25
CA LYS A 58 1.76 -17.79 6.83
C LYS A 58 3.25 -17.89 6.57
N ARG A 59 3.64 -18.66 5.56
CA ARG A 59 5.04 -18.74 5.13
C ARG A 59 5.44 -17.38 4.54
N LEU A 60 6.31 -16.68 5.24
CA LEU A 60 6.88 -15.42 4.78
C LEU A 60 8.03 -15.72 3.80
N ALA A 61 8.19 -14.86 2.79
CA ALA A 61 9.43 -14.83 2.03
C ALA A 61 10.61 -14.53 2.98
N PRO A 62 11.82 -15.02 2.71
CA PRO A 62 12.99 -14.79 3.57
C PRO A 62 13.26 -13.30 3.91
N ASP A 63 12.88 -12.39 3.00
CA ASP A 63 13.06 -10.94 3.14
C ASP A 63 11.73 -10.17 3.33
N ALA A 64 10.59 -10.88 3.48
CA ALA A 64 9.33 -10.21 3.76
C ALA A 64 9.35 -9.65 5.19
N PRO A 65 8.91 -8.40 5.41
CA PRO A 65 8.80 -7.86 6.76
C PRO A 65 7.94 -8.79 7.60
N ALA A 66 8.47 -9.25 8.73
CA ALA A 66 7.70 -10.05 9.66
C ALA A 66 6.45 -9.26 10.11
N PRO A 67 5.30 -9.93 10.33
CA PRO A 67 4.17 -9.34 11.03
C PRO A 67 4.66 -8.60 12.26
N CYS A 68 4.50 -7.28 12.27
CA CYS A 68 5.03 -6.44 13.33
C CYS A 68 3.99 -6.17 14.45
N TYR A 69 2.75 -6.64 14.28
CA TYR A 69 1.69 -6.47 15.26
C TYR A 69 1.86 -7.46 16.44
N PRO A 70 1.74 -6.98 17.70
CA PRO A 70 1.88 -7.81 18.90
C PRO A 70 0.77 -8.84 18.99
N LEU A 71 1.12 -10.06 19.40
CA LEU A 71 0.15 -11.07 19.80
C LEU A 71 0.56 -11.62 21.18
N ALA A 72 -0.42 -11.80 22.07
CA ALA A 72 -0.26 -12.66 23.23
C ALA A 72 -0.09 -14.13 22.80
N ALA A 73 0.34 -15.00 23.72
CA ALA A 73 0.62 -16.41 23.42
C ALA A 73 -0.58 -17.17 22.84
N ASN A 74 -1.79 -16.73 23.15
CA ASN A 74 -3.05 -17.28 22.65
C ASN A 74 -3.73 -16.37 21.61
N GLU A 75 -3.04 -15.41 21.02
CA GLU A 75 -3.61 -14.55 19.98
C GLU A 75 -3.02 -14.86 18.61
N MET A 76 -3.80 -14.65 17.56
CA MET A 76 -3.33 -14.74 16.18
C MET A 76 -3.98 -13.69 15.27
N LEU A 77 -3.36 -13.48 14.11
CA LEU A 77 -3.92 -12.66 13.04
C LEU A 77 -4.49 -13.56 11.96
N LEU A 78 -5.78 -13.41 11.65
CA LEU A 78 -6.43 -14.16 10.57
C LEU A 78 -5.70 -13.99 9.22
N CYS A 79 -5.12 -12.82 8.94
CA CYS A 79 -4.37 -12.57 7.70
C CYS A 79 -2.99 -13.22 7.62
N GLN A 80 -2.50 -13.80 8.72
CA GLN A 80 -1.17 -14.41 8.82
C GLN A 80 -1.24 -15.86 9.28
N SER A 81 -2.42 -16.50 9.27
CA SER A 81 -2.60 -17.82 9.89
C SER A 81 -3.42 -18.75 8.99
N HIS A 82 -3.02 -20.01 8.94
CA HIS A 82 -3.75 -21.12 8.33
C HIS A 82 -4.18 -22.11 9.41
N ALA A 83 -5.36 -22.73 9.27
CA ALA A 83 -5.81 -23.78 10.19
C ALA A 83 -5.03 -25.09 9.97
N CYS A 84 -4.75 -25.80 11.07
CA CYS A 84 -4.23 -27.17 11.07
C CYS A 84 -5.25 -28.17 11.61
N THR A 85 -6.21 -27.71 12.41
CA THR A 85 -7.33 -28.48 12.96
C THR A 85 -8.60 -27.64 12.89
N ASP A 86 -9.73 -28.23 13.28
CA ASP A 86 -10.89 -27.42 13.68
C ASP A 86 -10.50 -26.51 14.83
N MET A 87 -10.98 -25.27 14.83
CA MET A 87 -10.59 -24.25 15.79
C MET A 87 -11.80 -23.53 16.38
N ARG A 88 -11.67 -23.09 17.64
CA ARG A 88 -12.57 -22.12 18.25
C ARG A 88 -11.82 -20.83 18.50
N LEU A 89 -12.30 -19.75 17.89
CA LEU A 89 -11.68 -18.44 17.96
C LEU A 89 -12.62 -17.47 18.67
N GLU A 90 -12.09 -16.77 19.65
CA GLU A 90 -12.76 -15.67 20.33
C GLU A 90 -12.44 -14.36 19.62
N ILE A 91 -13.45 -13.52 19.44
CA ILE A 91 -13.33 -12.22 18.80
C ILE A 91 -13.21 -11.12 19.87
N PRO A 92 -12.00 -10.58 20.12
CA PRO A 92 -11.83 -9.47 21.04
C PRO A 92 -12.13 -8.13 20.34
N GLY A 93 -13.15 -7.42 20.81
CA GLY A 93 -13.33 -6.01 20.49
C GLY A 93 -14.04 -5.68 19.18
N TRP A 94 -14.51 -6.67 18.40
CA TRP A 94 -15.42 -6.48 17.26
C TRP A 94 -16.52 -7.56 17.24
N SER A 95 -17.58 -7.36 16.46
CA SER A 95 -18.74 -8.28 16.42
C SER A 95 -19.16 -8.58 14.98
N LEU A 96 -19.54 -9.83 14.75
CA LEU A 96 -20.15 -10.31 13.50
C LEU A 96 -21.63 -9.94 13.35
N ASP A 97 -22.25 -9.55 14.46
CA ASP A 97 -23.69 -9.29 14.56
C ASP A 97 -24.00 -7.79 14.54
N THR A 98 -22.98 -6.94 14.46
CA THR A 98 -23.14 -5.54 14.07
C THR A 98 -22.98 -5.46 12.56
N PRO A 99 -24.06 -5.55 11.76
CA PRO A 99 -23.94 -5.30 10.33
C PRO A 99 -23.33 -3.91 10.14
N ALA A 100 -22.32 -3.79 9.28
CA ALA A 100 -21.90 -2.49 8.80
C ALA A 100 -23.11 -1.86 8.13
N LEU A 101 -23.65 -0.81 8.74
CA LEU A 101 -24.83 -0.14 8.23
C LEU A 101 -24.37 0.80 7.14
N VAL A 102 -24.89 0.61 5.93
CA VAL A 102 -24.82 1.64 4.90
C VAL A 102 -25.93 2.63 5.20
N VAL A 103 -25.55 3.86 5.50
CA VAL A 103 -26.45 4.94 5.93
C VAL A 103 -26.15 6.21 5.17
N GLY A 104 -27.22 6.85 4.68
CA GLY A 104 -27.14 8.19 4.15
C GLY A 104 -26.82 9.20 5.26
N ALA A 105 -26.00 10.20 4.97
CA ALA A 105 -25.68 11.27 5.88
C ALA A 105 -25.70 12.62 5.16
N GLN A 106 -26.16 13.65 5.87
CA GLN A 106 -26.18 15.02 5.38
C GLN A 106 -24.99 15.79 5.95
N VAL A 107 -24.33 16.59 5.11
CA VAL A 107 -23.32 17.55 5.52
C VAL A 107 -23.98 18.70 6.24
N ILE A 108 -23.67 18.88 7.52
CA ILE A 108 -24.24 19.96 8.35
C ILE A 108 -23.22 21.07 8.65
N GLY A 109 -21.94 20.83 8.40
CA GLY A 109 -20.90 21.82 8.64
C GLY A 109 -19.58 21.43 7.99
N LYS A 110 -18.81 22.45 7.59
CA LYS A 110 -17.47 22.32 7.02
C LYS A 110 -16.66 23.55 7.38
N ARG A 111 -15.48 23.40 7.97
CA ARG A 111 -14.56 24.51 8.27
C ARG A 111 -13.10 24.10 8.19
N ALA A 112 -12.22 25.04 7.88
CA ALA A 112 -10.79 24.82 7.96
C ALA A 112 -10.32 24.86 9.43
N LEU A 113 -9.53 23.88 9.84
CA LEU A 113 -8.81 23.87 11.13
C LEU A 113 -7.36 24.35 10.97
N GLY A 114 -6.83 24.27 9.76
CA GLY A 114 -5.49 24.72 9.40
C GLY A 114 -5.35 24.89 7.89
N PRO A 115 -4.13 25.09 7.37
CA PRO A 115 -3.88 25.28 5.94
C PRO A 115 -4.37 24.10 5.09
N ASP A 116 -4.20 22.88 5.61
CA ASP A 116 -4.44 21.63 4.90
C ASP A 116 -5.34 20.67 5.69
N VAL A 117 -6.07 21.12 6.72
CA VAL A 117 -6.99 20.25 7.46
C VAL A 117 -8.38 20.86 7.50
N ILE A 118 -9.37 20.07 7.08
CA ILE A 118 -10.78 20.44 7.08
C ILE A 118 -11.52 19.60 8.11
N GLU A 119 -12.29 20.26 8.96
CA GLU A 119 -13.32 19.62 9.76
C GLU A 119 -14.60 19.47 8.95
N LEU A 120 -15.07 18.24 8.82
CA LEU A 120 -16.34 17.91 8.17
C LEU A 120 -17.32 17.36 9.22
N MET A 121 -18.53 17.89 9.25
CA MET A 121 -19.58 17.48 10.17
C MET A 121 -20.75 16.88 9.39
N LEU A 122 -21.10 15.64 9.73
CA LEU A 122 -22.18 14.90 9.11
C LEU A 122 -23.26 14.54 10.13
N LYS A 123 -24.51 14.55 9.70
CA LYS A 123 -25.65 13.99 10.44
C LYS A 123 -26.14 12.74 9.69
N PRO A 124 -25.98 11.53 10.23
CA PRO A 124 -26.51 10.33 9.61
C PRO A 124 -28.04 10.31 9.72
N ASP A 125 -28.73 9.80 8.70
CA ASP A 125 -30.19 9.66 8.69
C ASP A 125 -30.67 8.73 9.81
N THR A 126 -29.84 7.73 10.16
CA THR A 126 -30.05 6.82 11.28
C THR A 126 -28.86 6.92 12.25
N PRO A 127 -29.10 7.08 13.57
CA PRO A 127 -28.03 7.13 14.55
C PRO A 127 -27.11 5.89 14.50
N LEU A 128 -25.81 6.13 14.40
CA LEU A 128 -24.78 5.09 14.47
C LEU A 128 -24.19 4.99 15.88
N LYS A 129 -24.08 3.76 16.41
CA LYS A 129 -23.39 3.50 17.69
C LYS A 129 -21.89 3.36 17.45
N VAL A 130 -21.19 4.48 17.39
CA VAL A 130 -19.72 4.52 17.18
C VAL A 130 -19.00 4.48 18.53
N ARG A 131 -18.04 3.56 18.69
CA ARG A 131 -17.12 3.53 19.84
C ARG A 131 -15.95 4.48 19.62
N ALA A 132 -15.43 5.06 20.70
CA ALA A 132 -14.27 5.95 20.65
C ALA A 132 -13.08 5.26 19.96
N GLY A 133 -12.57 5.86 18.87
CA GLY A 133 -11.48 5.34 18.04
C GLY A 133 -11.91 4.63 16.75
N GLN A 134 -13.21 4.42 16.54
CA GLN A 134 -13.73 3.85 15.30
C GLN A 134 -13.75 4.84 14.13
N TYR A 135 -13.85 4.29 12.92
CA TYR A 135 -13.93 5.03 11.67
C TYR A 135 -15.13 4.59 10.82
N LEU A 136 -15.45 5.41 9.82
CA LEU A 136 -16.44 5.07 8.79
C LEU A 136 -15.79 5.08 7.41
N LYS A 137 -16.34 4.27 6.51
CA LYS A 137 -16.05 4.33 5.09
C LYS A 137 -17.02 5.31 4.43
N PHE A 138 -16.48 6.19 3.59
CA PHE A 138 -17.23 7.12 2.78
C PHE A 138 -17.31 6.52 1.38
N HIS A 139 -18.51 6.27 0.89
CA HIS A 139 -18.70 5.85 -0.50
C HIS A 139 -18.61 7.07 -1.41
N LEU A 140 -17.83 6.92 -2.47
CA LEU A 140 -17.62 7.94 -3.47
C LEU A 140 -18.42 7.62 -4.74
N ALA A 141 -18.66 8.66 -5.56
CA ALA A 141 -19.49 8.52 -6.76
C ALA A 141 -18.89 7.59 -7.82
N ASP A 142 -17.57 7.39 -7.78
CA ASP A 142 -16.81 6.48 -8.65
C ASP A 142 -16.81 5.02 -8.13
N GLY A 143 -17.52 4.73 -7.04
CA GLY A 143 -17.58 3.41 -6.41
C GLY A 143 -16.42 3.11 -5.46
N ASP A 144 -15.47 4.03 -5.31
CA ASP A 144 -14.36 3.89 -4.37
C ASP A 144 -14.82 4.23 -2.92
N THR A 145 -14.00 3.85 -1.93
CA THR A 145 -14.28 4.14 -0.52
C THR A 145 -13.10 4.77 0.20
N ARG A 146 -13.37 5.68 1.14
CA ARG A 146 -12.34 6.31 1.98
C ARG A 146 -12.62 6.11 3.45
N CYS A 147 -11.62 5.69 4.22
CA CYS A 147 -11.75 5.52 5.66
C CYS A 147 -11.40 6.81 6.39
N PHE A 148 -12.34 7.36 7.17
CA PHE A 148 -12.09 8.52 8.03
C PHE A 148 -12.52 8.22 9.47
N SER A 149 -11.59 8.44 10.40
CA SER A 149 -11.84 8.29 11.83
C SER A 149 -12.86 9.32 12.30
N VAL A 150 -13.82 8.85 13.11
CA VAL A 150 -14.76 9.75 13.78
C VAL A 150 -13.98 10.43 14.90
N ALA A 151 -13.93 11.77 14.88
CA ALA A 151 -13.08 12.60 15.74
C ALA A 151 -13.78 13.13 17.00
N ASN A 152 -15.07 12.81 17.18
CA ASN A 152 -15.88 13.19 18.33
C ASN A 152 -16.51 11.96 19.03
N LEU A 153 -17.29 12.20 20.08
CA LEU A 153 -18.13 11.20 20.73
C LEU A 153 -19.60 11.42 20.30
N PRO A 154 -20.13 10.67 19.31
CA PRO A 154 -21.42 11.00 18.71
C PRO A 154 -22.60 10.96 19.68
N THR A 155 -22.52 10.11 20.71
CA THR A 155 -23.55 10.03 21.76
C THR A 155 -23.69 11.32 22.57
N GLU A 156 -22.63 12.13 22.65
CA GLU A 156 -22.63 13.42 23.37
C GLU A 156 -23.03 14.59 22.47
N GLU A 157 -23.04 14.38 21.14
CA GLU A 157 -23.27 15.43 20.15
C GLU A 157 -24.50 15.13 19.28
N GLU A 158 -25.56 14.62 19.92
CA GLU A 158 -26.84 14.34 19.27
C GLU A 158 -26.72 13.41 18.03
N GLY A 159 -25.72 12.55 17.97
CA GLY A 159 -25.46 11.69 16.82
C GLY A 159 -24.76 12.37 15.65
N ARG A 160 -24.25 13.60 15.82
CA ARG A 160 -23.34 14.25 14.86
C ARG A 160 -22.03 13.48 14.78
N LEU A 161 -21.52 13.34 13.57
CA LEU A 161 -20.22 12.74 13.28
C LEU A 161 -19.26 13.84 12.81
N VAL A 162 -18.11 13.95 13.46
CA VAL A 162 -17.06 14.92 13.11
C VAL A 162 -15.87 14.17 12.53
N PHE A 163 -15.30 14.69 11.45
CA PHE A 163 -14.10 14.14 10.80
C PHE A 163 -13.08 15.24 10.60
N GLN A 164 -11.80 14.94 10.80
CA GLN A 164 -10.70 15.87 10.57
C GLN A 164 -9.84 15.32 9.43
N ILE A 165 -9.98 15.92 8.25
CA ILE A 165 -9.52 15.36 6.99
C ILE A 165 -8.38 16.23 6.46
N ARG A 166 -7.21 15.63 6.26
CA ARG A 166 -6.09 16.31 5.63
C ARG A 166 -6.32 16.41 4.13
N ARG A 167 -6.05 17.59 3.57
CA ARG A 167 -5.84 17.85 2.16
C ARG A 167 -4.54 17.21 1.75
N VAL A 168 -4.65 16.06 1.10
CA VAL A 168 -3.54 15.45 0.39
C VAL A 168 -3.45 16.15 -0.95
N ARG A 169 -2.25 16.65 -1.31
CA ARG A 169 -2.06 17.35 -2.58
C ARG A 169 -2.41 16.42 -3.74
N GLY A 170 -3.29 16.92 -4.58
CA GLY A 170 -3.95 16.20 -5.65
C GLY A 170 -5.20 15.42 -5.20
N GLY A 171 -5.38 15.00 -3.94
CA GLY A 171 -6.17 13.82 -3.53
C GLY A 171 -7.67 13.85 -3.90
N TYR A 172 -8.22 12.73 -4.41
CA TYR A 172 -9.51 12.72 -5.13
C TYR A 172 -10.65 13.16 -4.22
N PHE A 173 -10.61 12.62 -3.00
CA PHE A 173 -11.53 13.02 -1.95
C PHE A 173 -11.22 14.42 -1.42
N SER A 174 -9.97 14.74 -1.07
CA SER A 174 -9.68 15.92 -0.27
C SER A 174 -9.59 17.24 -1.05
N GLU A 175 -9.26 17.21 -2.35
CA GLU A 175 -9.24 18.38 -3.24
C GLU A 175 -10.43 18.40 -4.22
N GLY A 176 -11.02 17.25 -4.55
CA GLY A 176 -12.20 17.19 -5.43
C GLY A 176 -13.49 17.22 -4.63
N VAL A 177 -13.83 16.07 -4.05
CA VAL A 177 -15.13 15.86 -3.37
C VAL A 177 -15.29 16.81 -2.19
N LEU A 178 -14.29 16.89 -1.32
CA LEU A 178 -14.33 17.63 -0.07
C LEU A 178 -14.42 19.13 -0.33
N ASP A 179 -13.69 19.69 -1.30
CA ASP A 179 -13.74 21.12 -1.63
C ASP A 179 -15.09 21.51 -2.23
N GLY A 180 -15.64 20.68 -3.14
CA GLY A 180 -16.97 20.86 -3.71
C GLY A 180 -18.13 20.54 -2.75
N LEU A 181 -17.85 19.89 -1.61
CA LEU A 181 -18.88 19.48 -0.66
C LEU A 181 -19.48 20.69 0.05
N ALA A 182 -20.71 21.05 -0.32
CA ALA A 182 -21.49 22.10 0.32
C ALA A 182 -22.30 21.57 1.50
N VAL A 183 -22.58 22.45 2.47
CA VAL A 183 -23.57 22.16 3.52
C VAL A 183 -24.92 21.85 2.86
N GLY A 184 -25.56 20.78 3.33
CA GLY A 184 -26.79 20.22 2.76
C GLY A 184 -26.55 19.04 1.81
N ALA A 185 -25.34 18.84 1.30
CA ALA A 185 -25.00 17.70 0.44
C ALA A 185 -25.19 16.36 1.16
N ARG A 186 -25.41 15.29 0.39
CA ARG A 186 -25.65 13.94 0.92
C ARG A 186 -24.51 13.00 0.53
N MET A 187 -24.19 12.09 1.44
CA MET A 187 -23.14 11.08 1.29
C MET A 187 -23.63 9.73 1.81
N GLN A 188 -23.06 8.64 1.31
CA GLN A 188 -23.27 7.30 1.84
C GLN A 188 -22.09 6.92 2.72
N LEU A 189 -22.38 6.49 3.95
CA LEU A 189 -21.39 6.06 4.93
C LEU A 189 -21.61 4.58 5.25
N GLU A 190 -20.53 3.84 5.48
CA GLU A 190 -20.57 2.45 5.92
C GLU A 190 -19.75 2.29 7.21
N GLY A 191 -20.31 1.59 8.19
CA GLY A 191 -19.63 1.19 9.43
C GLY A 191 -20.55 1.18 10.65
N PRO A 192 -20.01 1.32 11.88
CA PRO A 192 -18.62 1.64 12.24
C PRO A 192 -17.62 0.49 12.09
N PHE A 193 -16.36 0.84 11.83
CA PHE A 193 -15.21 -0.06 11.72
C PHE A 193 -14.07 0.34 12.66
N GLY A 194 -13.07 -0.53 12.79
CA GLY A 194 -11.85 -0.26 13.57
C GLY A 194 -11.87 -0.95 14.92
N ALA A 195 -10.70 -1.48 15.29
CA ALA A 195 -10.47 -2.22 16.53
C ALA A 195 -9.68 -1.40 17.56
N CYS A 196 -9.03 -0.32 17.13
CA CYS A 196 -8.35 0.62 18.02
C CYS A 196 -9.38 1.48 18.79
N THR A 197 -9.98 0.87 19.79
CA THR A 197 -11.06 1.48 20.58
C THR A 197 -10.71 1.51 22.05
N TRP A 198 -11.33 2.43 22.80
CA TRP A 198 -11.20 2.49 24.25
C TRP A 198 -11.43 1.11 24.89
N GLN A 199 -10.47 0.69 25.71
CA GLN A 199 -10.51 -0.48 26.57
C GLN A 199 -11.01 -0.03 27.95
N ASP A 200 -12.03 -0.68 28.49
CA ASP A 200 -12.67 -0.33 29.77
C ASP A 200 -11.80 -0.72 30.99
N ASP A 201 -10.61 -0.11 31.08
CA ASP A 201 -9.68 -0.20 32.22
C ASP A 201 -9.29 1.22 32.68
N ASP A 202 -10.16 1.82 33.49
CA ASP A 202 -10.02 3.21 33.94
C ASP A 202 -8.93 3.38 35.02
N ALA A 203 -8.35 2.28 35.52
CA ALA A 203 -7.29 2.30 36.52
C ALA A 203 -5.90 2.54 35.91
N ALA A 204 -5.74 2.25 34.62
CA ALA A 204 -4.47 2.35 33.92
C ALA A 204 -4.20 3.77 33.40
N PRO A 205 -3.00 4.34 33.61
CA PRO A 205 -2.62 5.56 32.92
C PRO A 205 -2.57 5.31 31.41
N VAL A 206 -2.96 6.32 30.63
CA VAL A 206 -3.07 6.22 29.18
C VAL A 206 -2.00 7.07 28.51
N VAL A 207 -1.28 6.49 27.55
CA VAL A 207 -0.38 7.25 26.67
C VAL A 207 -0.89 7.16 25.24
N LEU A 208 -1.08 8.32 24.62
CA LEU A 208 -1.62 8.47 23.28
C LEU A 208 -0.54 8.94 22.32
N PHE A 209 -0.43 8.28 21.17
CA PHE A 209 0.49 8.67 20.10
C PHE A 209 -0.28 8.98 18.82
N ALA A 210 0.00 10.14 18.24
CA ALA A 210 -0.57 10.54 16.96
C ALA A 210 0.50 11.11 16.03
N THR A 211 0.33 10.95 14.71
CA THR A 211 1.05 11.75 13.70
C THR A 211 0.09 12.30 12.65
N GLY A 212 0.24 13.58 12.29
CA GLY A 212 -0.66 14.23 11.31
C GLY A 212 -2.13 14.08 11.73
N THR A 213 -3.02 13.73 10.79
CA THR A 213 -4.44 13.49 11.08
C THR A 213 -4.74 12.16 11.77
N GLY A 214 -3.73 11.36 12.14
CA GLY A 214 -3.91 10.26 13.11
C GLY A 214 -4.50 10.74 14.44
N TYR A 215 -4.33 12.04 14.75
CA TYR A 215 -5.00 12.70 15.87
C TYR A 215 -6.54 12.56 15.82
N ALA A 216 -7.15 12.53 14.63
CA ALA A 216 -8.59 12.33 14.49
C ALA A 216 -9.06 11.00 15.09
N GLY A 217 -8.27 9.93 14.97
CA GLY A 217 -8.58 8.63 15.58
C GLY A 217 -8.29 8.57 17.08
N ILE A 218 -7.34 9.38 17.55
CA ILE A 218 -6.98 9.47 18.97
C ILE A 218 -7.90 10.40 19.75
N LYS A 219 -8.44 11.46 19.13
CA LYS A 219 -9.26 12.48 19.82
C LYS A 219 -10.45 11.88 20.59
N PRO A 220 -11.26 10.95 20.06
CA PRO A 220 -12.33 10.32 20.85
C PRO A 220 -11.84 9.52 22.05
N ILE A 221 -10.66 8.89 21.94
CA ILE A 221 -10.02 8.13 23.02
C ILE A 221 -9.58 9.11 24.11
N LEU A 222 -8.96 10.24 23.72
CA LEU A 222 -8.64 11.35 24.62
C LEU A 222 -9.90 11.89 25.31
N LEU A 223 -10.96 12.23 24.56
CA LEU A 223 -12.21 12.73 25.13
C LEU A 223 -12.84 11.75 26.13
N THR A 224 -12.73 10.45 25.85
CA THR A 224 -13.18 9.40 26.79
C THR A 224 -12.34 9.41 28.07
N ALA A 225 -11.01 9.48 27.95
CA ALA A 225 -10.11 9.59 29.09
C ALA A 225 -10.39 10.84 29.93
N LEU A 226 -10.58 12.01 29.30
CA LEU A 226 -10.92 13.25 29.99
C LEU A 226 -12.25 13.14 30.75
N LYS A 227 -13.29 12.61 30.10
CA LYS A 227 -14.62 12.41 30.69
C LYS A 227 -14.60 11.43 31.86
N ARG A 228 -13.84 10.34 31.75
CA ARG A 228 -13.66 9.35 32.82
C ARG A 228 -12.63 9.79 33.86
N ASN A 229 -11.98 10.94 33.63
CA ASN A 229 -10.90 11.44 34.45
C ASN A 229 -9.84 10.34 34.62
N VAL A 230 -9.28 9.85 33.51
CA VAL A 230 -8.14 8.92 33.50
C VAL A 230 -6.88 9.75 33.32
N GLU A 231 -5.78 9.33 33.95
CA GLU A 231 -4.49 9.97 33.72
C GLU A 231 -4.07 9.73 32.27
N VAL A 232 -3.83 10.80 31.51
CA VAL A 232 -3.60 10.70 30.07
C VAL A 232 -2.55 11.67 29.58
N THR A 233 -1.60 11.17 28.78
CA THR A 233 -0.59 11.99 28.10
C THR A 233 -0.65 11.78 26.59
N LEU A 234 -0.76 12.86 25.82
CA LEU A 234 -0.75 12.84 24.35
C LEU A 234 0.59 13.31 23.79
N TYR A 235 1.20 12.52 22.90
CA TYR A 235 2.31 12.91 22.05
C TYR A 235 1.84 13.00 20.60
N TRP A 236 1.79 14.23 20.07
CA TRP A 236 1.37 14.48 18.71
C TRP A 236 2.56 14.93 17.86
N GLY A 237 2.88 14.14 16.83
CA GLY A 237 3.96 14.40 15.88
C GLY A 237 3.49 15.16 14.63
N GLY A 238 4.23 16.21 14.28
CA GLY A 238 4.00 17.04 13.08
C GLY A 238 5.30 17.51 12.43
N ALA A 239 5.25 17.90 11.17
CA ALA A 239 6.39 18.50 10.47
C ALA A 239 6.50 20.00 10.77
N GLN A 240 5.37 20.69 10.87
CA GLN A 240 5.26 22.14 11.02
C GLN A 240 4.34 22.50 12.21
N SER A 241 4.43 23.73 12.71
CA SER A 241 3.56 24.19 13.81
C SER A 241 2.08 24.15 13.45
N THR A 242 1.74 24.37 12.18
CA THR A 242 0.37 24.32 11.67
C THR A 242 -0.23 22.91 11.65
N ASP A 243 0.58 21.86 11.83
CA ASP A 243 0.07 20.49 11.95
C ASP A 243 -0.70 20.25 13.25
N PHE A 244 -0.43 21.05 14.30
CA PHE A 244 -1.08 20.95 15.61
C PHE A 244 -2.36 21.80 15.66
N TYR A 245 -3.24 21.56 14.69
CA TYR A 245 -4.42 22.40 14.40
C TYR A 245 -5.47 22.43 15.53
N ASP A 246 -5.41 21.51 16.49
CA ASP A 246 -6.30 21.46 17.66
C ASP A 246 -5.60 21.90 18.96
N GLY A 247 -4.42 22.52 18.84
CA GLY A 247 -3.58 22.89 19.99
C GLY A 247 -4.30 23.77 21.02
N ALA A 248 -5.13 24.72 20.59
CA ALA A 248 -5.88 25.58 21.50
C ALA A 248 -6.84 24.80 22.40
N PHE A 249 -7.55 23.81 21.84
CA PHE A 249 -8.41 22.91 22.61
C PHE A 249 -7.59 22.06 23.60
N LEU A 250 -6.42 21.58 23.17
CA LEU A 250 -5.54 20.77 24.02
C LEU A 250 -4.94 21.59 25.17
N ASP A 251 -4.58 22.85 24.92
CA ASP A 251 -4.09 23.79 25.94
C ASP A 251 -5.18 24.11 26.97
N GLU A 252 -6.40 24.40 26.51
CA GLU A 252 -7.56 24.62 27.39
C GLU A 252 -7.90 23.37 28.21
N SER A 253 -7.93 22.20 27.56
CA SER A 253 -8.17 20.92 28.23
C SER A 253 -7.11 20.61 29.30
N MET A 254 -5.84 21.01 29.07
CA MET A 254 -4.78 20.85 30.06
C MET A 254 -5.00 21.70 31.33
N LEU A 255 -5.67 22.85 31.20
CA LEU A 255 -6.06 23.70 32.33
C LEU A 255 -7.25 23.12 33.08
N GLU A 256 -8.24 22.57 32.36
CA GLU A 256 -9.46 22.00 32.93
C GLU A 256 -9.24 20.62 33.58
N HIS A 257 -8.30 19.83 33.06
CA HIS A 257 -8.04 18.47 33.49
C HIS A 257 -6.61 18.33 34.04
N PRO A 258 -6.39 18.41 35.36
CA PRO A 258 -5.06 18.37 35.97
C PRO A 258 -4.25 17.09 35.69
N ARG A 259 -4.93 15.99 35.31
CA ARG A 259 -4.34 14.69 34.96
C ARG A 259 -4.11 14.48 33.46
N PHE A 260 -4.33 15.52 32.66
CA PHE A 260 -4.05 15.52 31.23
C PHE A 260 -2.77 16.30 30.94
N ARG A 261 -1.92 15.75 30.07
CA ARG A 261 -0.78 16.45 29.48
C ARG A 261 -0.76 16.22 27.97
N TRP A 262 -0.28 17.19 27.21
CA TRP A 262 0.01 16.98 25.80
C TRP A 262 1.33 17.62 25.40
N HIS A 263 1.96 17.04 24.38
CA HIS A 263 3.23 17.48 23.84
C HIS A 263 3.17 17.50 22.31
N SER A 264 3.43 18.65 21.72
CA SER A 264 3.71 18.77 20.29
C SER A 264 5.16 18.36 20.04
N VAL A 265 5.38 17.44 19.09
CA VAL A 265 6.71 16.92 18.74
C VAL A 265 6.96 17.23 17.27
N ARG A 266 7.80 18.23 17.00
CA ARG A 266 8.17 18.53 15.62
C ARG A 266 9.19 17.52 15.13
N SER A 267 9.07 17.11 13.87
CA SER A 267 10.02 16.17 13.26
C SER A 267 11.48 16.64 13.26
N SER A 268 11.72 17.95 13.39
CA SER A 268 13.05 18.55 13.57
C SER A 268 13.61 18.41 14.99
N GLU A 269 12.76 18.15 15.99
CA GLU A 269 13.12 18.09 17.42
C GLU A 269 13.22 16.66 17.94
N GLY A 270 12.65 15.70 17.22
CA GLY A 270 12.72 14.28 17.56
C GLY A 270 11.55 13.50 16.99
N ARG A 271 11.33 12.31 17.56
CA ARG A 271 10.18 11.46 17.28
C ARG A 271 9.33 11.30 18.53
N VAL A 272 8.03 11.06 18.34
CA VAL A 272 7.06 10.98 19.45
C VAL A 272 7.44 9.94 20.50
N GLN A 273 7.97 8.79 20.08
CA GLN A 273 8.42 7.73 20.99
C GLN A 273 9.65 8.13 21.82
N GLU A 274 10.57 8.90 21.25
CA GLU A 274 11.79 9.33 21.95
C GLU A 274 11.44 10.33 23.06
N VAL A 275 10.54 11.26 22.74
CA VAL A 275 10.03 12.24 23.71
C VAL A 275 9.18 11.57 24.78
N ALA A 276 8.36 10.57 24.44
CA ALA A 276 7.57 9.87 25.45
C ALA A 276 8.45 9.09 26.44
N LEU A 277 9.49 8.42 25.96
CA LEU A 277 10.42 7.67 26.81
C LEU A 277 11.18 8.56 27.81
N SER A 278 11.44 9.83 27.47
CA SER A 278 12.13 10.75 28.38
C SER A 278 11.26 11.27 29.54
N HIS A 279 9.94 11.05 29.49
CA HIS A 279 9.00 11.53 30.52
C HIS A 279 8.71 10.52 31.64
N GLY A 280 9.34 9.34 31.63
CA GLY A 280 9.34 8.42 32.77
C GLY A 280 7.99 7.76 33.10
N HIS A 281 7.18 7.42 32.09
CA HIS A 281 5.93 6.69 32.27
C HIS A 281 6.11 5.31 32.92
N HIS A 282 5.12 4.87 33.69
CA HIS A 282 5.03 3.52 34.27
C HIS A 282 4.54 2.51 33.22
N TRP A 283 5.39 2.21 32.23
CA TRP A 283 5.04 1.42 31.05
C TRP A 283 4.41 0.06 31.38
N GLU A 284 4.80 -0.58 32.48
CA GLU A 284 4.26 -1.87 32.93
C GLU A 284 2.75 -1.84 33.22
N ALA A 285 2.21 -0.67 33.57
CA ALA A 285 0.80 -0.46 33.93
C ALA A 285 0.04 0.39 32.89
N THR A 286 0.75 1.04 31.97
CA THR A 286 0.17 1.94 30.97
C THR A 286 -0.67 1.21 29.92
N GLN A 287 -1.75 1.83 29.49
CA GLN A 287 -2.46 1.48 28.25
C GLN A 287 -2.05 2.45 27.14
N VAL A 288 -1.55 1.93 26.03
CA VAL A 288 -1.09 2.75 24.89
C VAL A 288 -2.08 2.66 23.74
N TYR A 289 -2.43 3.82 23.18
CA TYR A 289 -3.14 3.93 21.90
C TYR A 289 -2.31 4.73 20.90
N ALA A 290 -2.19 4.23 19.67
CA ALA A 290 -1.41 4.91 18.63
C ALA A 290 -2.15 4.95 17.28
N CYS A 291 -2.18 6.12 16.63
CA CYS A 291 -2.76 6.27 15.30
C CYS A 291 -1.91 7.16 14.40
N GLY A 292 -1.60 6.68 13.18
CA GLY A 292 -0.77 7.42 12.24
C GLY A 292 -0.11 6.53 11.20
N ASN A 293 1.03 6.98 10.66
CA ASN A 293 1.73 6.22 9.61
C ASN A 293 2.37 4.93 10.17
N GLY A 294 2.46 3.89 9.33
CA GLY A 294 2.96 2.56 9.71
C GLY A 294 4.38 2.54 10.32
N PRO A 295 5.37 3.28 9.77
CA PRO A 295 6.70 3.38 10.36
C PRO A 295 6.68 3.91 11.80
N MET A 296 5.92 4.98 12.08
CA MET A 296 5.77 5.53 13.43
C MET A 296 5.20 4.48 14.39
N LEU A 297 4.10 3.81 14.01
CA LEU A 297 3.47 2.81 14.86
C LEU A 297 4.42 1.66 15.23
N SER A 298 5.21 1.21 14.27
CA SER A 298 6.18 0.14 14.48
C SER A 298 7.27 0.57 15.48
N GLN A 299 7.76 1.80 15.36
CA GLN A 299 8.79 2.35 16.25
C GLN A 299 8.28 2.62 17.67
N VAL A 300 7.13 3.29 17.80
CA VAL A 300 6.49 3.54 19.10
C VAL A 300 6.30 2.22 19.85
N ARG A 301 5.77 1.20 19.16
CA ARG A 301 5.57 -0.10 19.76
C ARG A 301 6.87 -0.70 20.26
N ALA A 302 7.89 -0.78 19.40
CA ALA A 302 9.17 -1.40 19.76
C ALA A 302 9.77 -0.74 21.00
N HIS A 303 9.78 0.60 21.02
CA HIS A 303 10.34 1.40 22.10
C HIS A 303 9.55 1.28 23.41
N CYS A 304 8.21 1.31 23.36
CA CYS A 304 7.40 1.17 24.58
C CYS A 304 7.53 -0.24 25.18
N VAL A 305 7.57 -1.27 24.32
CA VAL A 305 7.74 -2.67 24.78
C VAL A 305 9.13 -2.87 25.38
N GLU A 306 10.17 -2.32 24.75
CA GLU A 306 11.54 -2.33 25.31
C GLU A 306 11.60 -1.61 26.67
N ALA A 307 10.80 -0.56 26.84
CA ALA A 307 10.68 0.17 28.11
C ALA A 307 9.76 -0.52 29.15
N GLY A 308 9.18 -1.68 28.85
CA GLY A 308 8.41 -2.49 29.81
C GLY A 308 6.91 -2.59 29.54
N LEU A 309 6.38 -1.99 28.47
CA LEU A 309 4.95 -2.08 28.13
C LEU A 309 4.54 -3.52 27.80
N PRO A 310 3.54 -4.11 28.48
CA PRO A 310 2.99 -5.39 28.09
C PRO A 310 2.37 -5.30 26.69
N SER A 311 2.75 -6.20 25.79
CA SER A 311 2.38 -6.15 24.38
C SER A 311 0.87 -6.06 24.11
N HIS A 312 0.05 -6.67 24.96
CA HIS A 312 -1.41 -6.66 24.87
C HIS A 312 -2.05 -5.30 25.25
N ARG A 313 -1.30 -4.42 25.94
CA ARG A 313 -1.71 -3.05 26.29
C ARG A 313 -1.29 -2.03 25.23
N PHE A 314 -0.81 -2.48 24.08
CA PHE A 314 -0.55 -1.62 22.92
C PHE A 314 -1.64 -1.82 21.86
N VAL A 315 -2.47 -0.81 21.65
CA VAL A 315 -3.56 -0.81 20.67
C VAL A 315 -3.27 0.26 19.62
N ALA A 316 -3.39 -0.05 18.33
CA ALA A 316 -3.07 0.90 17.29
C ALA A 316 -3.93 0.74 16.04
N GLU A 317 -4.06 1.82 15.27
CA GLU A 317 -4.66 1.83 13.94
C GLU A 317 -3.72 2.56 12.97
N ALA A 318 -3.41 1.91 11.84
CA ALA A 318 -2.59 2.53 10.81
C ALA A 318 -3.45 3.38 9.89
N PHE A 319 -3.06 4.64 9.70
CA PHE A 319 -3.57 5.45 8.61
C PHE A 319 -2.93 4.95 7.32
N VAL A 320 -3.61 4.02 6.68
CA VAL A 320 -3.29 3.59 5.33
C VAL A 320 -4.07 4.52 4.41
N ALA A 321 -3.40 5.16 3.45
CA ALA A 321 -4.09 5.87 2.38
C ALA A 321 -5.00 4.86 1.67
N SER A 322 -6.28 4.85 2.01
CA SER A 322 -7.27 4.02 1.34
C SER A 322 -7.62 4.75 0.05
N GLY A 323 -7.21 4.20 -1.09
CA GLY A 323 -7.61 4.58 -2.43
C GLY A 323 -6.91 5.79 -3.05
N ARG A 324 -6.99 5.80 -4.40
CA ARG A 324 -6.37 6.75 -5.34
C ARG A 324 -5.99 8.06 -4.66
N SER A 325 -4.72 8.16 -4.28
CA SER A 325 -4.05 9.44 -4.19
C SER A 325 -4.06 9.97 -5.61
N SER A 326 -4.93 10.92 -5.92
CA SER A 326 -4.48 11.87 -6.91
C SER A 326 -3.35 12.63 -6.22
N ALA A 327 -2.12 12.27 -6.50
CA ALA A 327 -1.16 13.29 -6.81
C ALA A 327 -1.42 13.46 -8.30
N GLN A 328 -2.10 14.54 -8.73
CA GLN A 328 -2.61 14.70 -10.10
C GLN A 328 -3.04 13.36 -10.71
N ALA A 329 -4.30 12.96 -10.48
CA ALA A 329 -4.95 12.29 -11.58
C ALA A 329 -4.99 13.36 -12.70
N VAL A 330 -4.03 13.30 -13.62
CA VAL A 330 -4.47 13.30 -15.01
C VAL A 330 -5.63 12.31 -15.00
N SER A 331 -6.84 12.82 -15.23
CA SER A 331 -7.94 11.93 -15.53
C SER A 331 -7.42 11.06 -16.65
N LEU A 332 -7.01 9.83 -16.35
CA LEU A 332 -6.74 8.83 -17.36
C LEU A 332 -8.12 8.47 -17.89
N SER A 333 -8.57 9.33 -18.78
CA SER A 333 -9.57 9.02 -19.77
C SER A 333 -8.95 7.95 -20.65
N PHE A 334 -8.94 6.71 -20.15
CA PHE A 334 -8.59 5.58 -20.97
C PHE A 334 -9.50 5.58 -22.18
N ASP A 335 -8.90 5.48 -23.35
CA ASP A 335 -9.66 5.26 -24.57
C ASP A 335 -10.54 4.01 -24.38
N PRO A 336 -11.87 4.12 -24.58
CA PRO A 336 -12.82 3.05 -24.26
C PRO A 336 -12.65 1.82 -25.16
N ILE A 337 -11.91 1.94 -26.26
CA ILE A 337 -11.62 0.87 -27.20
C ILE A 337 -10.22 0.32 -26.91
N TRP A 338 -9.20 1.19 -26.92
CA TRP A 338 -7.80 0.76 -26.91
C TRP A 338 -7.21 0.54 -25.52
N GLU A 339 -7.80 1.11 -24.48
CA GLU A 339 -7.21 1.18 -23.13
C GLU A 339 -8.13 0.61 -22.05
N LYS A 340 -9.03 -0.30 -22.44
CA LYS A 340 -10.04 -0.88 -21.55
C LYS A 340 -9.42 -1.72 -20.43
N VAL A 341 -9.59 -1.31 -19.18
CA VAL A 341 -9.12 -2.05 -18.01
C VAL A 341 -10.23 -2.94 -17.41
N GLY A 342 -9.85 -3.96 -16.67
CA GLY A 342 -10.76 -4.84 -15.94
C GLY A 342 -11.16 -4.29 -14.56
N PRO A 343 -12.09 -4.97 -13.88
CA PRO A 343 -12.69 -4.49 -12.63
C PRO A 343 -11.72 -4.48 -11.45
N ARG A 344 -10.56 -5.15 -11.54
CA ARG A 344 -9.53 -5.13 -10.50
C ARG A 344 -8.46 -4.08 -10.77
N TYR A 345 -8.45 -3.42 -11.93
CA TYR A 345 -7.42 -2.44 -12.25
C TYR A 345 -7.40 -1.30 -11.23
N SER A 346 -6.22 -1.05 -10.68
CA SER A 346 -5.98 0.06 -9.78
C SER A 346 -4.57 0.58 -9.99
N LEU A 347 -4.43 1.91 -9.93
CA LEU A 347 -3.15 2.60 -10.04
C LEU A 347 -2.17 2.11 -8.96
N ASP A 348 -2.64 2.02 -7.72
CA ASP A 348 -1.83 1.57 -6.59
C ASP A 348 -1.37 0.11 -6.76
N GLY A 349 -2.23 -0.74 -7.34
CA GLY A 349 -1.89 -2.12 -7.67
C GLY A 349 -0.79 -2.22 -8.73
N MET A 350 -0.92 -1.44 -9.82
CA MET A 350 0.09 -1.38 -10.89
C MET A 350 1.42 -0.79 -10.39
N LEU A 351 1.38 0.27 -9.57
CA LEU A 351 2.58 0.87 -8.96
C LEU A 351 3.26 -0.09 -7.98
N ALA A 352 2.49 -0.80 -7.16
CA ALA A 352 3.04 -1.79 -6.24
C ALA A 352 3.65 -2.99 -7.00
N ALA A 353 3.01 -3.42 -8.09
CA ALA A 353 3.54 -4.46 -8.97
C ALA A 353 4.86 -4.03 -9.62
N ARG A 354 4.92 -2.81 -10.17
CA ARG A 354 6.12 -2.20 -10.74
C ARG A 354 7.25 -2.09 -9.70
N GLU A 355 6.99 -1.51 -8.52
CA GLU A 355 7.99 -1.37 -7.46
C GLU A 355 8.56 -2.73 -7.04
N LYS A 356 7.71 -3.75 -6.99
CA LYS A 356 8.12 -5.11 -6.65
C LYS A 356 8.94 -5.76 -7.77
N SER A 357 8.60 -5.53 -9.04
CA SER A 357 9.42 -5.96 -10.18
C SER A 357 10.79 -5.29 -10.20
N ILE A 358 10.89 -3.99 -9.90
CA ILE A 358 12.18 -3.28 -9.76
C ILE A 358 13.04 -3.93 -8.68
N ARG A 359 12.46 -4.19 -7.49
CA ARG A 359 13.17 -4.88 -6.40
C ARG A 359 13.59 -6.29 -6.79
N ALA A 360 12.75 -7.01 -7.55
CA ALA A 360 13.07 -8.36 -8.02
C ALA A 360 14.23 -8.35 -9.02
N LEU A 361 14.20 -7.42 -9.98
CA LEU A 361 15.26 -7.23 -10.96
C LEU A 361 16.58 -6.86 -10.27
N ALA A 362 16.57 -5.94 -9.30
CA ALA A 362 17.75 -5.60 -8.51
C ALA A 362 18.30 -6.81 -7.75
N ALA A 363 17.43 -7.62 -7.12
CA ALA A 363 17.83 -8.82 -6.41
C ALA A 363 18.43 -9.89 -7.35
N ILE A 364 17.82 -10.10 -8.52
CA ILE A 364 18.30 -11.03 -9.55
C ILE A 364 19.67 -10.57 -10.07
N ALA A 365 19.77 -9.30 -10.47
CA ALA A 365 21.01 -8.73 -10.97
C ALA A 365 22.16 -8.83 -9.96
N SER A 366 21.89 -8.60 -8.66
CA SER A 366 22.90 -8.71 -7.60
C SER A 366 23.47 -10.12 -7.41
N ARG A 367 22.79 -11.15 -7.93
CA ARG A 367 23.18 -12.56 -7.82
C ARG A 367 23.81 -13.12 -9.09
N LEU A 368 23.81 -12.37 -10.18
CA LEU A 368 24.51 -12.75 -11.40
C LEU A 368 26.02 -12.72 -11.15
N THR A 369 26.70 -13.83 -11.47
CA THR A 369 28.15 -13.97 -11.24
C THR A 369 28.85 -14.48 -12.48
N VAL A 370 30.08 -13.99 -12.70
CA VAL A 370 30.91 -14.44 -13.82
C VAL A 370 31.11 -15.95 -13.76
N GLY A 371 30.86 -16.63 -14.88
CA GLY A 371 30.89 -18.09 -15.00
C GLY A 371 29.52 -18.76 -14.94
N MET A 372 28.49 -18.07 -14.43
CA MET A 372 27.10 -18.55 -14.41
C MET A 372 26.57 -18.73 -15.84
N THR A 373 25.94 -19.87 -16.11
CA THR A 373 25.26 -20.12 -17.38
C THR A 373 23.93 -19.38 -17.47
N THR A 374 23.46 -19.10 -18.69
CA THR A 374 22.13 -18.51 -18.90
C THR A 374 21.02 -19.37 -18.28
N GLY A 375 21.15 -20.71 -18.35
CA GLY A 375 20.20 -21.64 -17.73
C GLY A 375 20.14 -21.51 -16.20
N GLU A 376 21.30 -21.44 -15.55
CA GLU A 376 21.39 -21.25 -14.09
C GLU A 376 20.83 -19.89 -13.67
N ALA A 377 21.08 -18.83 -14.45
CA ALA A 377 20.54 -17.50 -14.18
C ALA A 377 19.00 -17.47 -14.26
N LEU A 378 18.41 -18.12 -15.27
CA LEU A 378 16.96 -18.24 -15.43
C LEU A 378 16.32 -19.03 -14.29
N GLU A 379 16.95 -20.12 -13.86
CA GLU A 379 16.48 -20.92 -12.71
C GLU A 379 16.56 -20.12 -11.41
N MET A 380 17.66 -19.40 -11.19
CA MET A 380 17.84 -18.49 -10.05
C MET A 380 16.79 -17.39 -10.04
N ALA A 381 16.51 -16.78 -11.19
CA ALA A 381 15.48 -15.75 -11.31
C ALA A 381 14.07 -16.28 -11.03
N ALA A 382 13.72 -17.45 -11.55
CA ALA A 382 12.44 -18.09 -11.28
C ALA A 382 12.25 -18.39 -9.77
N GLN A 383 13.30 -18.91 -9.13
CA GLN A 383 13.31 -19.15 -7.68
C GLN A 383 13.16 -17.83 -6.90
N GLN A 384 13.85 -16.77 -7.32
CA GLN A 384 13.76 -15.45 -6.68
C GLN A 384 12.35 -14.86 -6.81
N LEU A 385 11.74 -14.90 -8.00
CA LEU A 385 10.37 -14.44 -8.22
C LEU A 385 9.35 -15.21 -7.39
N THR A 386 9.47 -16.53 -7.34
CA THR A 386 8.62 -17.39 -6.51
C THR A 386 8.81 -17.08 -5.03
N ALA A 387 10.05 -16.93 -4.56
CA ALA A 387 10.35 -16.56 -3.18
C ALA A 387 9.74 -15.20 -2.81
N MET A 388 9.72 -14.24 -3.74
CA MET A 388 9.09 -12.93 -3.55
C MET A 388 7.55 -12.98 -3.63
N GLY A 389 6.95 -14.15 -3.91
CA GLY A 389 5.51 -14.35 -3.98
C GLY A 389 4.88 -13.95 -5.31
N ALA A 390 5.59 -14.16 -6.42
CA ALA A 390 4.99 -14.09 -7.75
C ALA A 390 4.06 -15.28 -7.91
N SER A 391 2.84 -15.04 -8.38
CA SER A 391 1.86 -16.13 -8.56
C SER A 391 2.19 -16.99 -9.79
N HIS A 392 2.55 -16.33 -10.89
CA HIS A 392 3.01 -16.89 -12.16
C HIS A 392 3.65 -15.75 -12.96
N THR A 393 4.09 -16.01 -14.18
CA THR A 393 4.60 -14.99 -15.10
C THR A 393 3.67 -14.85 -16.29
N TRP A 394 3.47 -13.62 -16.76
CA TRP A 394 2.60 -13.34 -17.90
C TRP A 394 3.35 -13.50 -19.24
N HIS A 395 4.66 -13.21 -19.28
CA HIS A 395 5.62 -13.76 -20.25
C HIS A 395 6.80 -14.45 -19.54
N PRO A 396 7.58 -15.29 -20.24
CA PRO A 396 8.79 -15.88 -19.68
C PRO A 396 9.80 -14.83 -19.20
N THR A 397 10.49 -15.10 -18.10
CA THR A 397 11.67 -14.31 -17.71
C THR A 397 12.76 -14.42 -18.77
N TYR A 398 13.30 -13.30 -19.22
CA TYR A 398 14.38 -13.25 -20.18
C TYR A 398 15.68 -12.76 -19.51
N ILE A 399 16.73 -13.56 -19.63
CA ILE A 399 18.10 -13.18 -19.22
C ILE A 399 19.03 -13.48 -20.38
N ARG A 400 19.75 -12.48 -20.86
CA ARG A 400 20.58 -12.57 -22.08
C ARG A 400 21.96 -12.02 -21.79
N PHE A 401 23.01 -12.76 -22.18
CA PHE A 401 24.40 -12.39 -21.92
C PHE A 401 25.15 -12.08 -23.23
N GLY A 402 25.92 -10.99 -23.23
CA GLY A 402 26.77 -10.52 -24.33
C GLY A 402 26.04 -10.54 -25.69
N PRO A 403 26.52 -11.27 -26.71
CA PRO A 403 25.89 -11.33 -28.03
C PRO A 403 24.41 -11.72 -28.07
N ASP A 404 23.87 -12.34 -27.01
CA ASP A 404 22.46 -12.71 -26.99
C ASP A 404 21.55 -11.50 -26.68
N THR A 405 22.09 -10.36 -26.26
CA THR A 405 21.28 -9.16 -25.93
C THR A 405 20.66 -8.47 -27.15
N ILE A 406 21.15 -8.75 -28.36
CA ILE A 406 20.55 -8.25 -29.61
C ILE A 406 19.38 -9.13 -30.10
N ARG A 407 19.16 -10.29 -29.48
CA ARG A 407 18.11 -11.22 -29.91
C ARG A 407 16.76 -10.80 -29.32
N PRO A 408 15.66 -10.83 -30.11
CA PRO A 408 14.33 -10.53 -29.59
C PRO A 408 13.85 -11.59 -28.60
N SER A 409 12.87 -11.23 -27.76
CA SER A 409 12.25 -12.09 -26.73
C SER A 409 11.80 -13.45 -27.26
N ARG A 410 11.25 -13.48 -28.48
CA ARG A 410 10.74 -14.68 -29.18
C ARG A 410 11.83 -15.62 -29.71
N GLU A 411 13.08 -15.17 -29.80
CA GLU A 411 14.21 -16.00 -30.18
C GLU A 411 14.89 -16.60 -28.95
N GLY A 412 14.96 -17.94 -28.92
CA GLY A 412 15.59 -18.69 -27.83
C GLY A 412 17.07 -18.35 -27.63
N VAL A 413 17.55 -18.60 -26.41
CA VAL A 413 18.94 -18.37 -25.99
C VAL A 413 19.67 -19.68 -25.76
N ASP A 414 20.99 -19.67 -25.94
CA ASP A 414 21.82 -20.80 -25.53
C ASP A 414 21.90 -20.84 -23.99
N ARG A 415 21.23 -21.83 -23.40
CA ARG A 415 21.22 -22.04 -21.95
C ARG A 415 22.62 -22.35 -21.38
N GLN A 416 23.57 -22.81 -22.20
CA GLN A 416 24.93 -23.16 -21.78
C GLN A 416 25.92 -22.00 -21.86
N ARG A 417 25.54 -20.87 -22.48
CA ARG A 417 26.40 -19.69 -22.54
C ARG A 417 26.70 -19.18 -21.14
N LYS A 418 27.99 -18.96 -20.83
CA LYS A 418 28.44 -18.44 -19.53
C LYS A 418 28.62 -16.93 -19.54
N LEU A 419 28.19 -16.27 -18.48
CA LEU A 419 28.45 -14.86 -18.21
C LEU A 419 29.95 -14.60 -18.09
N ARG A 420 30.48 -13.66 -18.89
CA ARG A 420 31.90 -13.26 -18.89
C ARG A 420 32.07 -11.97 -18.09
N ALA A 421 33.29 -11.73 -17.61
CA ALA A 421 33.64 -10.52 -16.85
C ALA A 421 33.54 -9.22 -17.67
N SER A 422 33.35 -9.33 -18.98
CA SER A 422 33.26 -8.21 -19.92
C SER A 422 31.94 -8.23 -20.70
N ASP A 423 30.88 -8.87 -20.18
CA ASP A 423 29.59 -8.97 -20.88
C ASP A 423 28.66 -7.78 -20.56
N ILE A 424 27.76 -7.50 -21.50
CA ILE A 424 26.52 -6.75 -21.27
C ILE A 424 25.40 -7.76 -21.01
N VAL A 425 24.46 -7.44 -20.12
CA VAL A 425 23.42 -8.36 -19.69
C VAL A 425 22.07 -7.66 -19.74
N VAL A 426 21.07 -8.31 -20.34
CA VAL A 426 19.66 -7.89 -20.26
C VAL A 426 18.94 -8.80 -19.30
N VAL A 427 18.16 -8.22 -18.39
CA VAL A 427 17.20 -8.92 -17.53
C VAL A 427 15.84 -8.27 -17.73
N ASP A 428 14.85 -9.07 -18.07
CA ASP A 428 13.49 -8.64 -18.41
C ASP A 428 12.50 -9.60 -17.73
N LEU A 429 11.57 -9.02 -16.95
CA LEU A 429 10.74 -9.71 -15.97
C LEU A 429 9.26 -9.40 -16.17
N GLY A 430 8.47 -10.46 -16.40
CA GLY A 430 7.00 -10.40 -16.42
C GLY A 430 6.25 -11.13 -15.29
N PRO A 431 6.56 -10.95 -13.99
CA PRO A 431 5.84 -11.60 -12.90
C PRO A 431 4.44 -11.01 -12.67
N VAL A 432 3.51 -11.83 -12.19
CA VAL A 432 2.18 -11.39 -11.75
C VAL A 432 2.13 -11.32 -10.22
N TRP A 433 1.93 -10.11 -9.69
CA TRP A 433 1.86 -9.78 -8.27
C TRP A 433 0.43 -9.44 -7.86
N ASP A 434 -0.20 -10.26 -7.02
CA ASP A 434 -1.56 -9.99 -6.49
C ASP A 434 -2.63 -9.72 -7.59
N GLY A 435 -2.46 -10.34 -8.75
CA GLY A 435 -3.34 -10.16 -9.92
C GLY A 435 -3.00 -8.94 -10.78
N TYR A 436 -1.90 -8.24 -10.52
CA TYR A 436 -1.38 -7.17 -11.36
C TYR A 436 -0.12 -7.61 -12.08
N GLU A 437 0.02 -7.12 -13.30
CA GLU A 437 1.18 -7.31 -14.13
C GLU A 437 2.36 -6.48 -13.60
N GLY A 438 3.44 -7.16 -13.25
CA GLY A 438 4.74 -6.55 -13.04
C GLY A 438 5.52 -6.70 -14.32
N ASP A 439 5.95 -5.57 -14.88
CA ASP A 439 6.66 -5.52 -16.14
C ASP A 439 7.81 -4.52 -16.02
N TYR A 440 9.03 -5.03 -16.02
CA TYR A 440 10.23 -4.24 -15.77
C TYR A 440 11.50 -4.99 -16.19
N GLY A 441 12.34 -4.29 -16.94
CA GLY A 441 13.54 -4.83 -17.54
C GLY A 441 14.62 -3.77 -17.68
N ASP A 442 15.87 -4.18 -17.50
CA ASP A 442 17.03 -3.28 -17.56
C ASP A 442 18.31 -4.01 -18.01
N THR A 443 19.32 -3.21 -18.34
CA THR A 443 20.61 -3.62 -18.83
C THR A 443 21.73 -3.38 -17.81
N PHE A 444 22.48 -4.44 -17.55
CA PHE A 444 23.62 -4.47 -16.62
C PHE A 444 24.93 -4.68 -17.37
N ILE A 445 26.01 -4.15 -16.80
CA ILE A 445 27.34 -4.21 -17.41
C ILE A 445 28.30 -4.90 -16.45
N PHE A 446 29.01 -5.90 -16.97
CA PHE A 446 30.15 -6.53 -16.31
C PHE A 446 31.43 -6.01 -16.97
N GLY A 447 32.34 -5.48 -16.16
CA GLY A 447 33.56 -4.83 -16.61
C GLY A 447 33.35 -3.37 -17.02
N GLU A 448 34.34 -2.81 -17.73
CA GLU A 448 34.38 -1.37 -18.05
C GLU A 448 34.52 -1.11 -19.57
N LEU A 449 33.96 -2.00 -20.40
CA LEU A 449 34.04 -1.83 -21.85
C LEU A 449 33.29 -0.55 -22.29
N PRO A 450 33.96 0.41 -22.96
CA PRO A 450 33.33 1.69 -23.32
C PRO A 450 32.07 1.52 -24.17
N LEU A 451 32.04 0.53 -25.07
CA LEU A 451 30.88 0.26 -25.92
C LEU A 451 29.65 -0.19 -25.13
N HIS A 452 29.84 -0.95 -24.05
CA HIS A 452 28.73 -1.43 -23.20
C HIS A 452 28.16 -0.28 -22.36
N LEU A 453 29.04 0.56 -21.81
CA LEU A 453 28.65 1.80 -21.13
C LEU A 453 27.88 2.72 -22.07
N ALA A 454 28.38 2.94 -23.29
CA ALA A 454 27.71 3.74 -24.30
C ALA A 454 26.33 3.17 -24.68
N CYS A 455 26.19 1.84 -24.77
CA CYS A 455 24.92 1.17 -25.03
C CYS A 455 23.89 1.48 -23.94
N ARG A 456 24.26 1.26 -22.66
CA ARG A 456 23.37 1.51 -21.53
C ARG A 456 23.01 2.99 -21.39
N THR A 457 23.97 3.89 -21.59
CA THR A 457 23.70 5.33 -21.56
C THR A 457 22.72 5.72 -22.67
N ALA A 458 22.98 5.33 -23.91
CA ALA A 458 22.09 5.64 -25.03
C ALA A 458 20.70 5.03 -24.85
N LEU A 459 20.61 3.83 -24.26
CA LEU A 459 19.36 3.14 -23.97
C LEU A 459 18.44 3.96 -23.04
N HIS A 460 18.95 4.40 -21.89
CA HIS A 460 18.16 5.22 -20.97
C HIS A 460 17.90 6.63 -21.54
N GLU A 461 18.84 7.23 -22.27
CA GLU A 461 18.61 8.52 -22.94
C GLU A 461 17.50 8.43 -24.01
N VAL A 462 17.51 7.39 -24.85
CA VAL A 462 16.45 7.16 -25.85
C VAL A 462 15.11 6.94 -25.16
N PHE A 463 15.07 6.15 -24.09
CA PHE A 463 13.85 5.95 -23.30
C PHE A 463 13.33 7.28 -22.72
N ASP A 464 14.19 8.04 -22.05
CA ASP A 464 13.81 9.30 -21.41
C ASP A 464 13.35 10.33 -22.44
N GLU A 465 14.06 10.48 -23.56
CA GLU A 465 13.66 11.38 -24.64
C GLU A 465 12.32 10.95 -25.26
N THR A 466 12.09 9.65 -25.43
CA THR A 466 10.83 9.11 -25.97
C THR A 466 9.68 9.33 -24.99
N ARG A 467 9.92 9.14 -23.68
CA ARG A 467 8.97 9.48 -22.63
C ARG A 467 8.66 10.98 -22.60
N GLN A 468 9.66 11.85 -22.76
CA GLN A 468 9.45 13.29 -22.89
C GLN A 468 8.66 13.63 -24.17
N ALA A 469 8.86 12.89 -25.25
CA ALA A 469 8.07 13.03 -26.46
C ALA A 469 6.60 12.64 -26.22
N TRP A 470 6.36 11.57 -25.46
CA TRP A 470 5.02 11.18 -25.02
C TRP A 470 4.29 12.27 -24.23
N LEU A 471 4.99 13.02 -23.36
CA LEU A 471 4.40 14.17 -22.64
C LEU A 471 3.92 15.30 -23.57
N ARG A 472 4.38 15.33 -24.83
CA ARG A 472 3.90 16.28 -25.86
C ARG A 472 2.67 15.78 -26.61
N GLY A 473 2.15 14.59 -26.27
CA GLY A 473 0.94 14.02 -26.85
C GLY A 473 1.17 13.23 -28.15
N LEU A 474 2.37 12.67 -28.36
CA LEU A 474 2.63 11.81 -29.51
C LEU A 474 1.85 10.49 -29.39
N THR A 475 1.32 10.01 -30.52
CA THR A 475 0.72 8.68 -30.63
C THR A 475 1.77 7.58 -30.47
N GLY A 476 1.36 6.37 -30.14
CA GLY A 476 2.30 5.26 -29.99
C GLY A 476 3.16 4.99 -31.25
N ARG A 477 2.59 5.12 -32.45
CA ARG A 477 3.38 5.08 -33.70
C ARG A 477 4.44 6.19 -33.78
N GLU A 478 4.05 7.42 -33.48
CA GLU A 478 4.97 8.56 -33.49
C GLU A 478 6.05 8.44 -32.41
N LEU A 479 5.76 7.79 -31.27
CA LEU A 479 6.76 7.51 -30.24
C LEU A 479 7.86 6.58 -30.74
N TYR A 480 7.53 5.52 -31.47
CA TYR A 480 8.54 4.62 -32.02
C TYR A 480 9.29 5.24 -33.21
N ASP A 481 8.65 6.10 -34.00
CA ASP A 481 9.34 6.92 -35.01
C ASP A 481 10.35 7.86 -34.36
N PHE A 482 9.97 8.49 -33.24
CA PHE A 482 10.85 9.36 -32.46
C PHE A 482 12.00 8.59 -31.79
N ALA A 483 11.70 7.46 -31.17
CA ALA A 483 12.70 6.59 -30.54
C ALA A 483 13.74 6.10 -31.56
N GLU A 484 13.30 5.76 -32.78
CA GLU A 484 14.19 5.34 -33.87
C GLU A 484 15.11 6.49 -34.31
N GLN A 485 14.58 7.70 -34.48
CA GLN A 485 15.39 8.88 -34.79
C GLN A 485 16.40 9.21 -33.69
N SER A 486 15.97 9.12 -32.42
CA SER A 486 16.84 9.33 -31.26
C SER A 486 17.97 8.29 -31.22
N ALA A 487 17.64 7.01 -31.41
CA ALA A 487 18.62 5.92 -31.47
C ALA A 487 19.64 6.13 -32.59
N VAL A 488 19.18 6.43 -33.81
CA VAL A 488 20.05 6.68 -34.96
C VAL A 488 20.97 7.87 -34.73
N SER A 489 20.49 8.95 -34.11
CA SER A 489 21.31 10.12 -33.79
C SER A 489 22.45 9.81 -32.81
N LYS A 490 22.28 8.76 -31.99
CA LYS A 490 23.27 8.26 -31.03
C LYS A 490 24.11 7.10 -31.58
N GLY A 491 23.94 6.73 -32.85
CA GLY A 491 24.69 5.65 -33.51
C GLY A 491 24.16 4.23 -33.24
N TRP A 492 22.93 4.10 -32.76
CA TRP A 492 22.28 2.81 -32.46
C TRP A 492 21.11 2.55 -33.40
N ARG A 493 20.72 1.28 -33.52
CA ARG A 493 19.51 0.85 -34.24
C ARG A 493 18.45 0.41 -33.24
N LEU A 494 17.24 0.94 -33.36
CA LEU A 494 16.09 0.49 -32.58
C LEU A 494 15.54 -0.83 -33.15
N ALA A 495 15.26 -1.81 -32.30
CA ALA A 495 14.54 -3.02 -32.71
C ALA A 495 13.01 -2.78 -32.63
N ARG A 496 12.44 -2.15 -33.67
CA ARG A 496 11.01 -1.75 -33.70
C ARG A 496 9.99 -2.89 -33.54
N ASN A 497 10.39 -4.13 -33.78
CA ASN A 497 9.54 -5.31 -33.64
C ASN A 497 9.37 -5.78 -32.20
N LEU A 498 10.02 -5.10 -31.25
CA LEU A 498 9.86 -5.31 -29.82
C LEU A 498 9.29 -4.00 -29.27
N ALA A 499 7.97 -3.91 -29.38
CA ALA A 499 7.21 -2.73 -28.98
C ALA A 499 6.39 -3.07 -27.75
N GLY A 500 6.41 -2.14 -26.80
CA GLY A 500 5.66 -2.20 -25.56
C GLY A 500 4.19 -2.47 -25.79
N HIS A 501 3.54 -2.97 -24.75
CA HIS A 501 2.14 -3.35 -24.76
C HIS A 501 1.37 -2.62 -23.69
N ARG A 502 0.08 -2.92 -23.68
CA ARG A 502 -0.88 -2.37 -22.75
C ARG A 502 -0.86 -3.13 -21.44
N LEU A 503 -0.81 -2.40 -20.34
CA LEU A 503 -0.88 -2.91 -18.97
C LEU A 503 -2.32 -2.83 -18.45
N ALA A 504 -2.75 -3.86 -17.70
CA ALA A 504 -4.01 -3.86 -16.98
C ALA A 504 -3.98 -4.81 -15.76
N ASP A 505 -5.10 -4.96 -15.06
CA ASP A 505 -5.28 -6.11 -14.18
C ASP A 505 -5.18 -7.40 -15.01
N PHE A 506 -4.40 -8.35 -14.49
CA PHE A 506 -4.12 -9.57 -15.20
C PHE A 506 -5.37 -10.47 -15.24
N PRO A 507 -5.69 -11.09 -16.40
CA PRO A 507 -4.96 -11.06 -17.67
C PRO A 507 -5.37 -9.91 -18.62
N HIS A 508 -4.40 -9.08 -19.03
CA HIS A 508 -4.63 -7.95 -19.95
C HIS A 508 -4.95 -8.40 -21.39
N ALA A 509 -4.50 -9.59 -21.81
CA ALA A 509 -4.75 -10.12 -23.15
C ALA A 509 -6.25 -10.35 -23.45
N LEU A 510 -7.13 -10.29 -22.45
CA LEU A 510 -8.58 -10.42 -22.62
C LEU A 510 -9.25 -9.22 -23.29
N PHE A 511 -8.58 -8.07 -23.40
CA PHE A 511 -9.22 -6.82 -23.82
C PHE A 511 -8.79 -6.34 -25.22
N GLU A 512 -7.50 -6.38 -25.56
CA GLU A 512 -6.95 -6.04 -26.89
C GLU A 512 -5.45 -6.45 -26.94
N SER A 513 -4.91 -6.82 -28.11
CA SER A 513 -3.52 -7.30 -28.28
C SER A 513 -2.64 -6.38 -29.15
N LYS A 514 -2.99 -5.10 -29.25
CA LYS A 514 -2.30 -4.15 -30.11
C LYS A 514 -0.98 -3.68 -29.47
N GLU A 515 0.09 -3.68 -30.24
CA GLU A 515 1.41 -3.17 -29.82
C GLU A 515 1.40 -1.62 -29.78
N LEU A 516 2.15 -1.03 -28.86
CA LEU A 516 2.23 0.42 -28.68
C LEU A 516 2.74 1.12 -29.95
N ALA A 517 3.68 0.50 -30.68
CA ALA A 517 4.20 1.05 -31.94
C ALA A 517 3.16 1.19 -33.06
N ASP A 518 1.99 0.55 -32.93
CA ASP A 518 0.88 0.65 -33.88
C ASP A 518 -0.30 1.47 -33.34
N LEU A 519 -0.21 1.97 -32.10
CA LEU A 519 -1.27 2.75 -31.47
C LEU A 519 -1.39 4.12 -32.14
N GLU A 520 -2.60 4.45 -32.60
CA GLU A 520 -2.92 5.70 -33.33
C GLU A 520 -3.45 6.82 -32.42
N ILE A 521 -3.47 6.55 -31.11
CA ILE A 521 -3.82 7.53 -30.08
C ILE A 521 -2.60 7.80 -29.20
N PRO A 522 -2.52 8.96 -28.54
CA PRO A 522 -1.56 9.17 -27.46
C PRO A 522 -1.83 8.16 -26.34
N PRO A 523 -0.86 7.34 -25.94
CA PRO A 523 -1.07 6.36 -24.88
C PRO A 523 -1.34 7.06 -23.55
N SER A 524 -2.29 6.56 -22.79
CA SER A 524 -2.57 7.00 -21.44
C SER A 524 -1.47 6.57 -20.49
N GLU A 525 -1.16 7.44 -19.52
CA GLU A 525 -0.31 7.11 -18.37
C GLU A 525 -0.78 5.81 -17.71
N MET A 526 0.14 5.00 -17.19
CA MET A 526 -0.14 3.81 -16.36
C MET A 526 -0.96 2.70 -17.05
N ALA A 527 -1.24 2.82 -18.34
CA ALA A 527 -1.91 1.80 -19.15
C ALA A 527 -0.98 1.18 -20.21
N TRP A 528 0.24 1.67 -20.35
CA TRP A 528 1.21 1.20 -21.33
C TRP A 528 2.61 1.12 -20.73
N VAL A 529 3.35 0.09 -21.15
CA VAL A 529 4.79 0.01 -20.96
C VAL A 529 5.47 0.55 -22.23
N LEU A 530 6.56 1.29 -22.05
CA LEU A 530 7.45 1.64 -23.15
C LEU A 530 8.62 0.67 -23.12
N GLU A 531 8.87 0.00 -24.24
CA GLU A 531 10.01 -0.90 -24.41
C GLU A 531 11.00 -0.29 -25.40
N ILE A 532 12.26 -0.17 -25.01
CA ILE A 532 13.33 0.26 -25.90
C ILE A 532 14.38 -0.85 -25.95
N GLN A 533 14.56 -1.42 -27.12
CA GLN A 533 15.70 -2.31 -27.40
C GLN A 533 16.62 -1.66 -28.43
N LEU A 534 17.88 -1.45 -28.04
CA LEU A 534 18.93 -0.93 -28.91
C LEU A 534 19.89 -2.03 -29.33
N CYS A 535 20.31 -1.99 -30.59
CA CYS A 535 21.33 -2.85 -31.16
C CYS A 535 22.41 -2.00 -31.82
N HIS A 536 23.68 -2.34 -31.60
CA HIS A 536 24.78 -1.71 -32.33
C HIS A 536 24.67 -2.06 -33.83
N PRO A 537 24.98 -1.14 -34.76
CA PRO A 537 24.82 -1.38 -36.19
C PRO A 537 25.71 -2.50 -36.75
N THR A 538 26.88 -2.75 -36.15
CA THR A 538 27.87 -3.71 -36.65
C THR A 538 28.39 -4.71 -35.62
N GLU A 539 28.15 -4.47 -34.33
CA GLU A 539 28.72 -5.28 -33.24
C GLU A 539 27.58 -6.05 -32.56
N PRO A 540 27.84 -7.25 -32.02
CA PRO A 540 26.82 -8.02 -31.32
C PRO A 540 26.62 -7.50 -29.90
N VAL A 541 26.25 -6.23 -29.78
CA VAL A 541 26.00 -5.53 -28.52
C VAL A 541 24.63 -4.88 -28.60
N GLY A 542 23.78 -5.22 -27.65
CA GLY A 542 22.49 -4.59 -27.48
C GLY A 542 22.11 -4.43 -26.02
N GLY A 543 21.06 -3.65 -25.79
CA GLY A 543 20.49 -3.39 -24.48
C GLY A 543 18.98 -3.28 -24.58
N PHE A 544 18.32 -3.50 -23.46
CA PHE A 544 16.88 -3.44 -23.30
C PHE A 544 16.55 -2.71 -22.01
N PHE A 545 15.61 -1.79 -22.10
CA PHE A 545 15.05 -1.10 -20.95
C PHE A 545 13.56 -0.91 -21.21
N GLU A 546 12.77 -1.26 -20.22
CA GLU A 546 11.35 -1.04 -20.23
C GLU A 546 10.91 -0.44 -18.91
N ASP A 547 9.90 0.40 -19.00
CA ASP A 547 9.21 0.90 -17.83
C ASP A 547 7.83 1.43 -18.23
N MET A 548 6.97 1.53 -17.24
CA MET A 548 5.64 2.08 -17.40
C MET A 548 5.69 3.56 -17.82
N LEU A 549 4.87 3.95 -18.79
CA LEU A 549 4.68 5.37 -19.13
C LEU A 549 3.98 6.08 -17.97
N MET A 550 4.75 6.86 -17.22
CA MET A 550 4.27 7.60 -16.05
C MET A 550 4.81 9.03 -15.99
N LEU A 551 4.01 9.92 -15.42
CA LEU A 551 4.48 11.23 -14.99
C LEU A 551 5.42 11.01 -13.80
N GLN A 552 6.62 11.61 -13.84
CA GLN A 552 7.51 11.55 -12.68
C GLN A 552 6.84 12.31 -11.52
N ALA A 553 6.84 11.68 -10.34
CA ALA A 553 6.41 12.28 -9.08
C ALA A 553 7.38 13.37 -8.61
#